data_AF-A0ABD3R974-F1
#
_entry.id   AF-A0ABD3R974-F1
#
_cell.length_a   1.000
_cell.length_b   1.000
_cell.length_c   1.000
_cell.angle_alpha   90.00
_cell.angle_beta   90.00
_cell.angle_gamma   90.00
#
_symmetry.space_group_name_H-M   'P 1'
#
loop_
_entity.id
_entity.type
_entity.pdbx_description
1 polymer ?
#
loop_
_entity_poly.entity_id
_entity_poly.type
_entity_poly.pdbx_seq_one_letter_code
_entity_poly.pdbx_strand_id
1 'polypeptide(L)'
;MTKKNILLRLAYVSALVGSGGTCAFRPPRHNDGGIITPPNGGARAGSSAVSARTLMSFPSWSSTSLGMAPRFDKSSQKWLITDPETEGPSAGYNIIGSLYRAGPVPFIQRIVNAESYEQAVLKYMAQEGCDRIEAQGNMDAYLENPQDWTYQKMQERSGGAPKKDYANANMQPGQIVLSTMWACVVVVFTYDLVTGVAEGRYGRAVGSPPTDLLHGNLRLSAYCFHNDDTDDAVDDEKVDDLERVYRRRHETHRKHQLLAAAMSSE
;
A
#
# COMPACT_ATOMS: atom_id res chain seq x y z
N MET A 1 26.07 0.24 -18.27
CA MET A 1 24.94 -0.68 -17.94
C MET A 1 24.37 -1.22 -19.24
N THR A 2 24.62 -2.49 -19.54
CA THR A 2 24.25 -3.14 -20.82
C THR A 2 22.79 -3.57 -20.82
N LYS A 3 22.09 -3.43 -21.96
CA LYS A 3 20.66 -3.74 -22.17
C LYS A 3 20.23 -5.13 -21.65
N LYS A 4 21.15 -6.10 -21.60
CA LYS A 4 20.92 -7.45 -21.05
C LYS A 4 20.57 -7.46 -19.55
N ASN A 5 21.08 -6.50 -18.77
CA ASN A 5 20.79 -6.41 -17.32
C ASN A 5 19.40 -5.82 -17.00
N ILE A 6 18.77 -5.11 -17.95
CA ILE A 6 17.42 -4.57 -17.77
C ILE A 6 16.36 -5.66 -18.00
N LEU A 7 16.55 -6.51 -19.02
CA LEU A 7 15.65 -7.62 -19.31
C LEU A 7 15.63 -8.69 -18.22
N LEU A 8 16.79 -8.99 -17.61
CA LEU A 8 16.87 -9.94 -16.50
C LEU A 8 16.19 -9.44 -15.22
N ARG A 9 16.14 -8.11 -15.00
CA ARG A 9 15.41 -7.52 -13.88
C ARG A 9 13.90 -7.45 -14.13
N LEU A 10 13.47 -7.28 -15.38
CA LEU A 10 12.04 -7.29 -15.75
C LEU A 10 11.41 -8.70 -15.64
N ALA A 11 12.17 -9.75 -15.94
CA ALA A 11 11.70 -11.13 -15.78
C ALA A 11 11.54 -11.54 -14.31
N TYR A 12 12.40 -11.06 -13.41
CA TYR A 12 12.36 -11.41 -11.99
C TYR A 12 11.19 -10.75 -11.23
N VAL A 13 10.78 -9.54 -11.62
CA VAL A 13 9.65 -8.84 -10.98
C VAL A 13 8.31 -9.48 -11.36
N SER A 14 8.18 -10.05 -12.56
CA SER A 14 6.93 -10.74 -12.97
C SER A 14 6.68 -12.04 -12.21
N ALA A 15 7.73 -12.68 -11.67
CA ALA A 15 7.59 -13.92 -10.90
C ALA A 15 7.12 -13.68 -9.44
N LEU A 16 7.26 -12.45 -8.91
CA LEU A 16 6.91 -12.15 -7.51
C LEU A 16 5.48 -11.66 -7.32
N VAL A 17 4.79 -11.22 -8.38
CA VAL A 17 3.40 -10.71 -8.29
C VAL A 17 2.36 -11.85 -8.36
N GLY A 18 2.78 -13.10 -8.65
CA GLY A 18 1.88 -14.25 -8.81
C GLY A 18 1.47 -15.00 -7.54
N SER A 19 2.04 -14.71 -6.37
CA SER A 19 1.70 -15.39 -5.10
C SER A 19 0.89 -14.49 -4.16
N GLY A 20 -0.23 -13.96 -4.66
CA GLY A 20 -1.25 -13.33 -3.83
C GLY A 20 -2.14 -14.40 -3.19
N GLY A 21 -1.68 -14.97 -2.06
CA GLY A 21 -2.50 -15.85 -1.23
C GLY A 21 -3.78 -15.13 -0.80
N THR A 22 -4.93 -15.75 -1.06
CA THR A 22 -6.23 -15.29 -0.58
C THR A 22 -6.26 -15.36 0.94
N CYS A 23 -5.98 -14.25 1.61
CA CYS A 23 -6.24 -14.08 3.03
C CYS A 23 -7.76 -14.10 3.23
N ALA A 24 -8.27 -15.20 3.79
CA ALA A 24 -9.66 -15.35 4.14
C ALA A 24 -10.14 -14.17 5.00
N PHE A 25 -11.10 -13.43 4.46
CA PHE A 25 -11.79 -12.34 5.11
C PHE A 25 -12.59 -12.90 6.30
N ARG A 26 -12.04 -12.77 7.51
CA ARG A 26 -12.75 -13.09 8.74
C ARG A 26 -13.62 -11.89 9.09
N PRO A 27 -14.96 -11.99 9.07
CA PRO A 27 -15.80 -10.85 9.45
C PRO A 27 -15.53 -10.45 10.91
N PRO A 28 -15.58 -9.15 11.24
CA PRO A 28 -15.40 -8.68 12.60
C PRO A 28 -16.50 -9.26 13.50
N ARG A 29 -16.08 -9.89 14.60
CA ARG A 29 -16.98 -10.24 15.70
C ARG A 29 -17.57 -8.95 16.25
N HIS A 30 -18.89 -8.86 16.21
CA HIS A 30 -19.71 -7.89 16.91
C HIS A 30 -19.29 -7.90 18.40
N ASN A 31 -18.72 -6.80 18.87
CA ASN A 31 -18.36 -6.63 20.27
C ASN A 31 -19.60 -6.05 20.96
N ASP A 32 -20.42 -6.93 21.52
CA ASP A 32 -21.60 -6.53 22.27
C ASP A 32 -21.17 -5.70 23.48
N GLY A 33 -21.80 -4.54 23.62
CA GLY A 33 -21.52 -3.54 24.64
C GLY A 33 -21.60 -4.13 26.04
N GLY A 34 -20.43 -4.36 26.64
CA GLY A 34 -20.29 -4.50 28.07
C GLY A 34 -20.54 -3.16 28.75
N ILE A 35 -21.73 -2.99 29.30
CA ILE A 35 -22.08 -1.94 30.25
C ILE A 35 -21.14 -2.07 31.44
N ILE A 36 -20.15 -1.17 31.55
CA ILE A 36 -19.30 -1.04 32.74
C ILE A 36 -20.14 -0.35 33.81
N THR A 37 -20.80 -1.14 34.66
CA THR A 37 -21.28 -0.66 35.96
C THR A 37 -20.08 -0.47 36.89
N PRO A 38 -19.95 0.67 37.60
CA PRO A 38 -18.89 0.85 38.58
C PRO A 38 -19.07 -0.12 39.76
N PRO A 39 -18.02 -0.80 40.23
CA PRO A 39 -18.09 -1.61 41.44
C PRO A 39 -18.25 -0.70 42.65
N ASN A 40 -19.33 -0.97 43.39
CA ASN A 40 -19.69 -0.35 44.64
C ASN A 40 -18.71 -0.73 45.75
N GLY A 41 -18.58 0.16 46.73
CA GLY A 41 -17.54 0.20 47.75
C GLY A 41 -17.33 -1.08 48.57
N GLY A 42 -16.06 -1.41 48.77
CA GLY A 42 -15.58 -2.34 49.79
C GLY A 42 -14.49 -1.66 50.61
N ALA A 43 -14.88 -1.11 51.76
CA ALA A 43 -13.98 -0.48 52.71
C ALA A 43 -12.92 -1.45 53.22
N ARG A 44 -11.64 -1.06 53.14
CA ARG A 44 -10.60 -1.59 54.02
C ARG A 44 -9.68 -0.45 54.47
N ALA A 45 -9.81 -0.16 55.76
CA ALA A 45 -8.90 0.67 56.53
C ALA A 45 -7.49 0.05 56.54
N GLY A 46 -6.48 0.90 56.43
CA GLY A 46 -5.08 0.51 56.50
C GLY A 46 -4.19 1.75 56.40
N SER A 47 -3.93 2.35 57.55
CA SER A 47 -3.01 3.48 57.76
C SER A 47 -1.64 3.27 57.10
N SER A 48 -1.10 4.29 56.46
CA SER A 48 0.19 4.90 56.81
C SER A 48 0.52 6.06 55.89
N ALA A 49 0.81 7.19 56.51
CA ALA A 49 1.20 8.44 55.89
C ALA A 49 2.61 8.35 55.29
N VAL A 50 2.79 8.82 54.05
CA VAL A 50 3.93 9.67 53.66
C VAL A 50 3.43 10.69 52.65
N SER A 51 3.36 11.92 53.11
CA SER A 51 3.08 13.12 52.33
C SER A 51 4.28 13.46 51.45
N ALA A 52 4.16 13.22 50.14
CA ALA A 52 4.95 13.90 49.12
C ALA A 52 3.97 14.49 48.11
N ARG A 53 3.48 15.70 48.38
CA ARG A 53 2.78 16.53 47.38
C ARG A 53 3.82 16.99 46.36
N THR A 54 4.16 16.11 45.42
CA THR A 54 4.72 16.52 44.14
C THR A 54 3.61 17.27 43.43
N LEU A 55 3.72 18.59 43.39
CA LEU A 55 2.92 19.43 42.51
C LEU A 55 3.20 18.96 41.09
N MET A 56 2.34 18.08 40.57
CA MET A 56 2.31 17.77 39.16
C MET A 56 1.94 19.08 38.47
N SER A 57 2.96 19.76 37.96
CA SER A 57 2.84 20.82 36.99
C SER A 57 2.09 20.21 35.81
N PHE A 58 0.77 20.41 35.78
CA PHE A 58 -0.03 20.05 34.63
C PHE A 58 0.56 20.83 33.45
N PRO A 59 0.95 20.15 32.36
CA PRO A 59 1.41 20.86 31.18
C PRO A 59 0.30 21.84 30.80
N SER A 60 0.62 23.12 30.83
CA SER A 60 -0.19 24.19 30.25
C SER A 60 -0.50 23.76 28.83
N TRP A 61 -1.71 23.26 28.59
CA TRP A 61 -2.23 23.08 27.24
C TRP A 61 -2.23 24.47 26.61
N SER A 62 -1.16 24.76 25.87
CA SER A 62 -1.08 25.91 25.00
C SER A 62 -2.34 25.90 24.17
N SER A 63 -3.21 26.87 24.43
CA SER A 63 -4.36 27.18 23.61
C SER A 63 -3.83 27.80 22.33
N THR A 64 -3.19 26.99 21.48
CA THR A 64 -3.03 27.30 20.06
C THR A 64 -4.43 27.63 19.57
N SER A 65 -4.59 28.80 18.96
CA SER A 65 -5.86 29.45 18.68
C SER A 65 -6.93 28.46 18.18
N LEU A 66 -7.83 28.06 19.08
CA LEU A 66 -9.01 27.21 18.83
C LEU A 66 -10.05 27.89 17.91
N GLY A 67 -9.69 28.99 17.26
CA GLY A 67 -10.58 29.78 16.40
C GLY A 67 -10.82 29.16 15.02
N MET A 68 -9.98 28.22 14.57
CA MET A 68 -9.99 27.65 13.22
C MET A 68 -10.14 26.12 13.24
N ALA A 69 -10.87 25.58 14.23
CA ALA A 69 -11.18 24.17 14.29
C ALA A 69 -12.63 23.95 13.81
N PRO A 70 -12.89 22.94 12.96
CA PRO A 70 -14.25 22.59 12.55
C PRO A 70 -15.17 22.36 13.75
N ARG A 71 -16.41 22.84 13.67
CA ARG A 71 -17.38 22.73 14.77
C ARG A 71 -18.38 21.63 14.49
N PHE A 72 -18.62 20.80 15.49
CA PHE A 72 -19.67 19.78 15.41
C PHE A 72 -21.03 20.41 15.71
N ASP A 73 -21.93 20.38 14.73
CA ASP A 73 -23.32 20.77 14.92
C ASP A 73 -24.13 19.57 15.41
N LYS A 74 -24.59 19.67 16.66
CA LYS A 74 -25.39 18.62 17.32
C LYS A 74 -26.74 18.40 16.65
N SER A 75 -27.29 19.39 15.97
CA SER A 75 -28.61 19.30 15.34
C SER A 75 -28.56 18.50 14.04
N SER A 76 -27.56 18.75 13.19
CA SER A 76 -27.34 18.02 11.94
C SER A 76 -26.49 16.75 12.09
N GLN A 77 -25.83 16.57 13.24
CA GLN A 77 -24.83 15.50 13.47
C GLN A 77 -23.67 15.54 12.45
N LYS A 78 -23.35 16.74 11.95
CA LYS A 78 -22.29 16.97 10.95
C LYS A 78 -21.27 17.98 11.46
N TRP A 79 -20.04 17.83 11.00
CA TRP A 79 -18.99 18.82 11.13
C TRP A 79 -19.20 19.91 10.09
N LEU A 80 -19.28 21.15 10.56
CA LEU A 80 -19.42 22.34 9.73
C LEU A 80 -18.06 23.05 9.65
N ILE A 81 -17.79 23.55 8.45
CA ILE A 81 -16.65 24.42 8.16
C ILE A 81 -16.94 25.80 8.74
N THR A 82 -16.01 26.34 9.52
CA THR A 82 -16.15 27.67 10.12
C THR A 82 -15.68 28.76 9.15
N ASP A 83 -14.65 28.45 8.35
CA ASP A 83 -14.11 29.33 7.32
C ASP A 83 -13.95 28.57 5.98
N PRO A 84 -14.75 28.88 4.95
CA PRO A 84 -14.69 28.19 3.66
C PRO A 84 -13.38 28.44 2.90
N GLU A 85 -12.63 29.50 3.17
CA GLU A 85 -11.38 29.75 2.45
C GLU A 85 -10.23 28.87 2.94
N THR A 86 -10.12 28.65 4.25
CA THR A 86 -9.02 27.88 4.87
C THR A 86 -9.37 26.42 5.14
N GLU A 87 -10.64 26.12 5.40
CA GLU A 87 -11.12 24.77 5.72
C GLU A 87 -12.00 24.19 4.60
N GLY A 88 -12.26 24.93 3.54
CA GLY A 88 -13.10 24.47 2.43
C GLY A 88 -12.43 23.42 1.54
N PRO A 89 -13.20 22.76 0.66
CA PRO A 89 -12.68 21.78 -0.31
C PRO A 89 -11.49 22.27 -1.13
N SER A 90 -11.46 23.58 -1.43
CA SER A 90 -10.40 24.28 -2.17
C SER A 90 -9.09 24.43 -1.41
N ALA A 91 -9.10 24.39 -0.08
CA ALA A 91 -7.88 24.48 0.74
C ALA A 91 -7.14 23.13 0.86
N GLY A 92 -7.83 22.03 0.57
CA GLY A 92 -7.23 20.71 0.46
C GLY A 92 -6.53 20.47 -0.88
N TYR A 93 -5.94 19.29 -1.06
CA TYR A 93 -5.48 18.89 -2.39
C TYR A 93 -6.63 18.36 -3.24
N ASN A 94 -6.56 18.64 -4.54
CA ASN A 94 -7.54 18.19 -5.54
C ASN A 94 -7.69 16.66 -5.52
N ILE A 95 -8.84 16.16 -5.96
CA ILE A 95 -9.15 14.72 -6.09
C ILE A 95 -8.07 13.96 -6.89
N ILE A 96 -7.51 14.61 -7.91
CA ILE A 96 -6.39 14.09 -8.71
C ILE A 96 -5.13 13.88 -7.84
N GLY A 97 -4.88 14.77 -6.88
CA GLY A 97 -3.80 14.63 -5.91
C GLY A 97 -3.94 13.38 -5.05
N SER A 98 -5.17 12.99 -4.67
CA SER A 98 -5.43 11.75 -3.93
C SER A 98 -5.11 10.51 -4.75
N LEU A 99 -5.48 10.51 -6.03
CA LEU A 99 -5.18 9.40 -6.93
C LEU A 99 -3.68 9.14 -7.04
N TYR A 100 -2.91 10.21 -7.20
CA TYR A 100 -1.46 10.10 -7.31
C TYR A 100 -0.79 9.75 -5.98
N ARG A 101 -1.38 10.16 -4.86
CA ARG A 101 -0.74 10.03 -3.55
C ARG A 101 -1.03 8.73 -2.83
N ALA A 102 -2.29 8.38 -2.74
CA ALA A 102 -2.75 7.24 -1.97
C ALA A 102 -3.41 6.18 -2.84
N GLY A 103 -3.34 6.35 -4.17
CA GLY A 103 -3.77 5.36 -5.13
C GLY A 103 -5.26 5.42 -5.47
N PRO A 104 -5.76 4.39 -6.17
CA PRO A 104 -7.09 4.41 -6.77
C PRO A 104 -8.22 4.26 -5.75
N VAL A 105 -7.97 3.59 -4.61
CA VAL A 105 -8.99 3.35 -3.58
C VAL A 105 -9.53 4.65 -2.99
N PRO A 106 -8.69 5.55 -2.42
CA PRO A 106 -9.18 6.82 -1.87
C PRO A 106 -9.74 7.74 -2.97
N PHE A 107 -9.24 7.66 -4.20
CA PHE A 107 -9.82 8.39 -5.34
C PHE A 107 -11.27 7.97 -5.62
N ILE A 108 -11.52 6.66 -5.74
CA ILE A 108 -12.87 6.12 -5.96
C ILE A 108 -13.76 6.47 -4.77
N GLN A 109 -13.25 6.33 -3.55
CA GLN A 109 -14.03 6.64 -2.34
C GLN A 109 -14.44 8.12 -2.28
N ARG A 110 -13.58 9.05 -2.71
CA ARG A 110 -13.92 10.47 -2.82
C ARG A 110 -14.97 10.75 -3.89
N ILE A 111 -15.03 9.97 -4.97
CA ILE A 111 -16.05 10.11 -6.01
C ILE A 111 -17.39 9.54 -5.56
N VAL A 112 -17.39 8.33 -5.00
CA VAL A 112 -18.63 7.62 -4.64
C VAL A 112 -19.22 8.14 -3.34
N ASN A 113 -18.37 8.51 -2.38
CA ASN A 113 -18.75 8.81 -1.00
C ASN A 113 -18.17 10.14 -0.49
N ALA A 114 -18.16 11.18 -1.35
CA ALA A 114 -17.55 12.49 -1.10
C ALA A 114 -17.93 13.10 0.27
N GLU A 115 -19.22 13.12 0.60
CA GLU A 115 -19.71 13.73 1.84
C GLU A 115 -19.18 13.01 3.09
N SER A 116 -19.23 11.67 3.11
CA SER A 116 -18.75 10.89 4.25
C SER A 116 -17.24 11.03 4.45
N TYR A 117 -16.49 11.14 3.35
CA TYR A 117 -15.07 11.38 3.36
C TYR A 117 -14.75 12.75 3.97
N GLU A 118 -15.42 13.80 3.50
CA GLU A 118 -15.26 15.17 4.01
C GLU A 118 -15.58 15.28 5.51
N GLN A 119 -16.64 14.61 5.95
CA GLN A 119 -17.00 14.55 7.37
C GLN A 119 -15.93 13.83 8.21
N ALA A 120 -15.30 12.78 7.69
CA ALA A 120 -14.21 12.09 8.38
C ALA A 120 -12.95 12.98 8.49
N VAL A 121 -12.62 13.73 7.43
CA VAL A 121 -11.51 14.68 7.43
C VAL A 121 -11.74 15.79 8.45
N LEU A 122 -12.90 16.43 8.44
CA LEU A 122 -13.23 17.51 9.39
C LEU A 122 -13.23 17.01 10.83
N LYS A 123 -13.75 15.81 11.08
CA LYS A 123 -13.68 15.15 12.39
C LYS A 123 -12.23 14.97 12.83
N TYR A 124 -11.36 14.51 11.94
CA TYR A 124 -9.95 14.29 12.23
C TYR A 124 -9.20 15.60 12.50
N MET A 125 -9.46 16.65 11.71
CA MET A 125 -8.94 18.00 11.95
C MET A 125 -9.31 18.50 13.35
N ALA A 126 -10.57 18.35 13.75
CA ALA A 126 -11.04 18.79 15.06
C ALA A 126 -10.45 17.96 16.23
N GLN A 127 -10.17 16.66 16.01
CA GLN A 127 -9.61 15.79 17.03
C GLN A 127 -8.11 16.00 17.25
N GLU A 128 -7.35 16.15 16.17
CA GLU A 128 -5.88 16.22 16.22
C GLU A 128 -5.34 17.65 16.09
N GLY A 129 -6.21 18.63 15.79
CA GLY A 129 -5.82 20.04 15.62
C GLY A 129 -4.84 20.25 14.48
N CYS A 130 -5.00 19.51 13.38
CA CYS A 130 -4.10 19.54 12.24
C CYS A 130 -4.72 20.23 11.02
N ASP A 131 -3.86 20.67 10.09
CA ASP A 131 -4.27 21.30 8.85
C ASP A 131 -5.04 20.32 7.95
N ARG A 132 -5.90 20.88 7.09
CA ARG A 132 -6.76 20.09 6.20
C ARG A 132 -5.98 19.14 5.29
N ILE A 133 -4.84 19.59 4.76
CA ILE A 133 -3.97 18.78 3.90
C ILE A 133 -3.43 17.57 4.67
N GLU A 134 -2.99 17.79 5.92
CA GLU A 134 -2.50 16.71 6.78
C GLU A 134 -3.63 15.74 7.16
N ALA A 135 -4.82 16.25 7.48
CA ALA A 135 -5.98 15.44 7.79
C ALA A 135 -6.43 14.58 6.61
N GLN A 136 -6.47 15.15 5.41
CA GLN A 136 -6.77 14.41 4.17
C GLN A 136 -5.73 13.31 3.91
N GLY A 137 -4.43 13.61 4.08
CA GLY A 137 -3.37 12.63 3.93
C GLY A 137 -3.49 11.47 4.92
N ASN A 138 -3.85 11.76 6.18
CA ASN A 138 -4.11 10.74 7.18
C ASN A 138 -5.34 9.89 6.86
N MET A 139 -6.43 10.49 6.36
CA MET A 139 -7.63 9.73 5.97
C MET A 139 -7.39 8.87 4.73
N ASP A 140 -6.62 9.36 3.77
CA ASP A 140 -6.26 8.57 2.60
C ASP A 140 -5.39 7.35 3.00
N ALA A 141 -4.43 7.53 3.90
CA ALA A 141 -3.61 6.43 4.45
C ALA A 141 -4.46 5.41 5.24
N TYR A 142 -5.46 5.89 6.00
CA TYR A 142 -6.40 5.01 6.71
C TYR A 142 -7.23 4.15 5.74
N LEU A 143 -7.66 4.71 4.61
CA LEU A 143 -8.44 4.00 3.60
C LEU A 143 -7.61 2.95 2.85
N GLU A 144 -6.30 3.19 2.68
CA GLU A 144 -5.39 2.25 2.04
C GLU A 144 -5.09 1.05 2.97
N ASN A 145 -4.71 1.31 4.22
CA ASN A 145 -4.43 0.26 5.20
C ASN A 145 -4.81 0.68 6.63
N PRO A 146 -6.03 0.37 7.09
CA PRO A 146 -6.52 0.83 8.39
C PRO A 146 -5.78 0.20 9.58
N GLN A 147 -5.25 -1.01 9.41
CA GLN A 147 -4.52 -1.72 10.47
C GLN A 147 -3.16 -1.08 10.72
N ASP A 148 -2.39 -0.84 9.65
CA ASP A 148 -1.08 -0.20 9.71
C ASP A 148 -1.18 1.25 10.20
N TRP A 149 -2.19 1.99 9.70
CA TRP A 149 -2.46 3.35 10.15
C TRP A 149 -2.75 3.43 11.65
N THR A 150 -3.60 2.53 12.17
CA THR A 150 -3.94 2.52 13.60
C THR A 150 -2.71 2.23 14.45
N TYR A 151 -1.85 1.29 14.01
CA TYR A 151 -0.61 0.97 14.69
C TYR A 151 0.36 2.16 14.72
N GLN A 152 0.54 2.86 13.61
CA GLN A 152 1.36 4.07 13.54
C GLN A 152 0.83 5.18 14.45
N LYS A 153 -0.49 5.42 14.46
CA LYS A 153 -1.09 6.42 15.36
C LYS A 153 -0.95 6.07 16.83
N MET A 154 -1.04 4.79 17.18
CA MET A 154 -0.79 4.35 18.55
C MET A 154 0.67 4.63 18.95
N GLN A 155 1.64 4.37 18.06
CA GLN A 155 3.05 4.67 18.32
C GLN A 155 3.35 6.17 18.43
N GLU A 156 2.74 7.00 17.58
CA GLU A 156 2.86 8.47 17.66
C GLU A 156 2.32 8.97 19.02
N ARG A 157 1.17 8.44 19.47
CA ARG A 157 0.58 8.79 20.78
C ARG A 157 1.40 8.26 21.96
N SER A 158 2.05 7.11 21.82
CA SER A 158 2.97 6.57 22.83
C SER A 158 4.32 7.30 22.87
N GLY A 159 4.56 8.28 21.98
CA GLY A 159 5.80 9.04 21.91
C GLY A 159 6.99 8.27 21.35
N GLY A 160 6.75 7.09 20.76
CA GLY A 160 7.81 6.20 20.26
C GLY A 160 8.26 6.49 18.82
N ALA A 161 7.44 7.19 18.03
CA ALA A 161 7.72 7.47 16.62
C ALA A 161 7.46 8.96 16.28
N PRO A 162 8.26 9.56 15.39
CA PRO A 162 8.00 10.91 14.90
C PRO A 162 6.70 10.96 14.10
N LYS A 163 5.98 12.08 14.20
CA LYS A 163 4.73 12.33 13.45
C LYS A 163 5.02 12.21 11.95
N LYS A 164 4.36 11.26 11.29
CA LYS A 164 4.59 11.03 9.85
C LYS A 164 3.79 12.01 9.03
N ASP A 165 4.49 12.80 8.23
CA ASP A 165 3.86 13.71 7.27
C ASP A 165 3.42 12.94 6.02
N TYR A 166 2.15 12.54 6.00
CA TYR A 166 1.52 11.87 4.86
C TYR A 166 1.23 12.83 3.69
N ALA A 167 1.23 14.14 3.93
CA ALA A 167 0.98 15.14 2.89
C ALA A 167 2.21 15.35 2.00
N ASN A 168 3.41 15.24 2.57
CA ASN A 168 4.68 15.41 1.87
C ASN A 168 5.49 14.11 1.75
N ALA A 169 4.84 12.95 1.94
CA ALA A 169 5.49 11.66 1.72
C ALA A 169 6.07 11.65 0.30
N ASN A 170 7.40 11.76 0.23
CA ASN A 170 8.22 12.08 -0.93
C ASN A 170 8.00 11.06 -2.06
N MET A 171 6.96 11.30 -2.86
CA MET A 171 6.72 10.50 -4.05
C MET A 171 7.69 10.96 -5.11
N GLN A 172 8.65 10.11 -5.39
CA GLN A 172 9.56 10.32 -6.50
C GLN A 172 8.72 10.46 -7.78
N PRO A 173 8.69 11.64 -8.44
CA PRO A 173 7.77 11.89 -9.56
C PRO A 173 7.94 10.86 -10.69
N GLY A 174 9.16 10.32 -10.83
CA GLY A 174 9.46 9.28 -11.81
C GLY A 174 8.66 7.98 -11.61
N GLN A 175 8.38 7.56 -10.38
CA GLN A 175 7.56 6.36 -10.13
C GLN A 175 6.11 6.56 -10.56
N ILE A 176 5.56 7.75 -10.31
CA ILE A 176 4.19 8.11 -10.69
C ILE A 176 4.04 8.12 -12.22
N VAL A 177 4.97 8.75 -12.93
CA VAL A 177 4.93 8.81 -14.40
C VAL A 177 5.01 7.41 -14.99
N LEU A 178 5.89 6.56 -14.46
CA LEU A 178 6.07 5.20 -14.93
C LEU A 178 4.81 4.34 -14.68
N SER A 179 4.20 4.41 -13.49
CA SER A 179 2.98 3.65 -13.17
C SER A 179 1.80 4.12 -14.00
N THR A 180 1.66 5.43 -14.24
CA THR A 180 0.61 6.00 -15.08
C THR A 180 0.76 5.54 -16.53
N MET A 181 1.97 5.58 -17.08
CA MET A 181 2.23 5.11 -18.45
C MET A 181 1.91 3.63 -18.61
N TRP A 182 2.29 2.78 -17.66
CA TRP A 182 1.93 1.35 -17.68
C TRP A 182 0.43 1.12 -17.54
N ALA A 183 -0.25 1.86 -16.67
CA ALA A 183 -1.70 1.78 -16.54
C ALA A 183 -2.40 2.12 -17.87
N CYS A 184 -1.96 3.16 -18.58
CA CYS A 184 -2.46 3.47 -19.92
C CYS A 184 -2.26 2.32 -20.91
N VAL A 185 -1.07 1.70 -20.93
CA VAL A 185 -0.80 0.54 -21.80
C VAL A 185 -1.74 -0.62 -21.48
N VAL A 186 -1.93 -0.94 -20.19
CA VAL A 186 -2.83 -2.03 -19.75
C VAL A 186 -4.29 -1.72 -20.13
N VAL A 187 -4.75 -0.48 -19.98
CA VAL A 187 -6.11 -0.07 -20.35
C VAL A 187 -6.33 -0.19 -21.86
N VAL A 188 -5.41 0.31 -22.68
CA VAL A 188 -5.51 0.19 -24.15
C VAL A 188 -5.49 -1.28 -24.57
N PHE A 189 -4.58 -2.08 -24.01
CA PHE A 189 -4.50 -3.50 -24.29
C PHE A 189 -5.77 -4.26 -23.88
N THR A 190 -6.32 -3.96 -22.70
CA THR A 190 -7.57 -4.58 -22.21
C THR A 190 -8.75 -4.18 -23.08
N TYR A 191 -8.83 -2.91 -23.50
CA TYR A 191 -9.85 -2.44 -24.41
C TYR A 191 -9.78 -3.15 -25.78
N ASP A 192 -8.59 -3.20 -26.39
CA ASP A 192 -8.37 -3.89 -27.66
C ASP A 192 -8.73 -5.38 -27.55
N LEU A 193 -8.32 -6.04 -26.47
CA LEU A 193 -8.67 -7.43 -26.19
C LEU A 193 -10.19 -7.63 -26.10
N VAL A 194 -10.90 -6.82 -25.30
CA VAL A 194 -12.35 -6.94 -25.13
C VAL A 194 -13.08 -6.69 -26.45
N THR A 195 -12.70 -5.64 -27.19
CA THR A 195 -13.31 -5.34 -28.50
C THR A 195 -13.00 -6.43 -29.53
N GLY A 196 -11.78 -6.94 -29.59
CA GLY A 196 -11.40 -7.99 -30.52
C GLY A 196 -12.03 -9.34 -30.19
N VAL A 197 -12.30 -9.64 -28.91
CA VAL A 197 -13.10 -10.80 -28.51
C VAL A 197 -14.56 -10.61 -28.95
N ALA A 198 -15.15 -9.44 -28.72
CA ALA A 198 -16.53 -9.14 -29.13
C ALA A 198 -16.73 -9.19 -30.65
N GLU A 199 -15.73 -8.75 -31.42
CA GLU A 199 -15.73 -8.81 -32.88
C GLU A 199 -15.35 -10.20 -33.44
N GLY A 200 -14.96 -11.15 -32.58
CA GLY A 200 -14.54 -12.49 -32.97
C GLY A 200 -13.17 -12.55 -33.67
N ARG A 201 -12.35 -11.48 -33.60
CA ARG A 201 -10.97 -11.48 -34.13
C ARG A 201 -10.08 -12.51 -33.45
N TYR A 202 -10.26 -12.69 -32.14
CA TYR A 202 -9.48 -13.63 -31.32
C TYR A 202 -10.18 -14.97 -31.09
N GLY A 203 -11.33 -15.22 -31.73
CA GLY A 203 -12.15 -16.42 -31.52
C GLY A 203 -12.59 -17.14 -32.80
N ARG A 204 -12.23 -16.66 -33.99
CA ARG A 204 -12.48 -17.39 -35.23
C ARG A 204 -11.31 -18.32 -35.56
N ALA A 205 -11.56 -19.62 -35.49
CA ALA A 205 -10.74 -20.66 -36.10
C ALA A 205 -10.80 -20.54 -37.64
N VAL A 206 -10.17 -19.51 -38.22
CA VAL A 206 -10.11 -19.37 -39.69
C VAL A 206 -8.93 -20.19 -40.19
N GLY A 207 -9.17 -21.48 -40.37
CA GLY A 207 -8.20 -22.42 -40.92
C GLY A 207 -8.65 -23.84 -40.71
N SER A 208 -8.65 -24.64 -41.77
CA SER A 208 -8.69 -26.10 -41.64
C SER A 208 -7.25 -26.60 -41.83
N PRO A 209 -6.63 -27.22 -40.80
CA PRO A 209 -7.23 -27.60 -39.52
C PRO A 209 -7.24 -26.43 -38.51
N PRO A 210 -8.23 -26.40 -37.59
CA PRO A 210 -8.40 -25.30 -36.64
C PRO A 210 -7.31 -25.35 -35.57
N THR A 211 -6.36 -24.41 -35.62
CA THR A 211 -5.45 -24.15 -34.51
C THR A 211 -5.94 -22.91 -33.75
N ASP A 212 -6.83 -23.12 -32.79
CA ASP A 212 -7.29 -22.06 -31.91
C ASP A 212 -6.18 -21.58 -30.99
N LEU A 213 -6.08 -20.25 -30.85
CA LEU A 213 -5.14 -19.55 -29.96
C LEU A 213 -5.30 -19.93 -28.47
N LEU A 214 -6.47 -20.47 -28.09
CA LEU A 214 -6.82 -20.89 -26.73
C LEU A 214 -6.76 -22.41 -26.52
N HIS A 215 -6.67 -23.21 -27.58
CA HIS A 215 -6.45 -24.65 -27.47
C HIS A 215 -4.95 -24.94 -27.32
N GLY A 216 -4.38 -24.53 -26.19
CA GLY A 216 -3.36 -25.29 -25.48
C GLY A 216 -2.18 -25.85 -26.28
N ASN A 217 -1.79 -25.22 -27.39
CA ASN A 217 -0.56 -25.56 -28.09
C ASN A 217 0.51 -24.55 -27.68
N LEU A 218 0.78 -24.52 -26.37
CA LEU A 218 2.15 -24.39 -25.87
C LEU A 218 2.96 -25.65 -26.26
N ARG A 219 2.85 -26.12 -27.51
CA ARG A 219 4.08 -26.50 -28.17
C ARG A 219 4.87 -25.22 -28.13
N LEU A 220 5.91 -25.24 -27.28
CA LEU A 220 7.13 -24.50 -27.58
C LEU A 220 7.14 -24.32 -29.08
N SER A 221 6.99 -23.08 -29.55
CA SER A 221 7.62 -22.72 -30.79
C SER A 221 9.09 -23.01 -30.50
N ALA A 222 9.46 -24.27 -30.72
CA ALA A 222 10.65 -24.64 -31.41
C ALA A 222 10.65 -23.65 -32.56
N TYR A 223 11.31 -22.52 -32.30
CA TYR A 223 11.98 -21.77 -33.31
C TYR A 223 12.68 -22.83 -34.14
N CYS A 224 12.02 -23.27 -35.21
CA CYS A 224 12.70 -23.45 -36.47
C CYS A 224 13.16 -22.05 -36.87
N PHE A 225 14.15 -21.54 -36.13
CA PHE A 225 15.26 -20.84 -36.75
C PHE A 225 15.69 -21.81 -37.84
N HIS A 226 15.35 -21.50 -39.08
CA HIS A 226 16.22 -21.83 -40.19
C HIS A 226 17.56 -21.21 -39.79
N ASN A 227 18.38 -22.02 -39.13
CA ASN A 227 19.81 -21.82 -39.08
C ASN A 227 20.26 -22.13 -40.50
N ASP A 228 20.17 -21.11 -41.35
CA ASP A 228 21.07 -21.01 -42.50
C ASP A 228 22.48 -20.99 -41.89
N ASP A 229 23.14 -22.15 -41.94
CA ASP A 229 24.56 -22.37 -42.13
C ASP A 229 25.50 -21.23 -41.66
N THR A 230 25.57 -21.03 -40.35
CA THR A 230 26.80 -20.52 -39.72
C THR A 230 27.38 -21.62 -38.85
N ASP A 231 28.21 -22.45 -39.47
CA ASP A 231 29.21 -23.33 -38.85
C ASP A 231 30.29 -22.50 -38.12
N ASP A 232 29.86 -21.66 -37.17
CA ASP A 232 30.78 -21.05 -36.22
C ASP A 232 30.93 -22.04 -35.06
N ALA A 233 32.01 -22.81 -35.12
CA ALA A 233 32.50 -23.65 -34.04
C ALA A 233 32.46 -22.86 -32.72
N VAL A 234 31.47 -23.15 -31.89
CA VAL A 234 31.42 -22.64 -30.52
C VAL A 234 32.50 -23.38 -29.76
N ASP A 235 33.58 -22.68 -29.44
CA ASP A 235 34.67 -23.18 -28.59
C ASP A 235 34.09 -23.76 -27.28
N ASP A 236 34.22 -25.09 -27.11
CA ASP A 236 33.76 -25.85 -25.94
C ASP A 236 34.29 -25.29 -24.60
N GLU A 237 35.34 -24.46 -24.63
CA GLU A 237 35.94 -23.82 -23.46
C GLU A 237 34.99 -22.90 -22.67
N LYS A 238 33.97 -22.31 -23.32
CA LYS A 238 33.04 -21.40 -22.63
C LYS A 238 31.98 -22.09 -21.78
N VAL A 239 31.69 -23.36 -22.04
CA VAL A 239 30.68 -24.13 -21.28
C VAL A 239 31.26 -24.51 -19.90
N ASP A 240 32.52 -24.91 -19.84
CA ASP A 240 33.22 -25.28 -18.60
C ASP A 240 33.38 -24.10 -17.62
N ASP A 241 33.58 -22.90 -18.14
CA ASP A 241 33.70 -21.69 -17.32
C ASP A 241 32.36 -21.32 -16.67
N LEU A 242 31.24 -21.52 -17.37
CA LEU A 242 29.90 -21.27 -16.83
C LEU A 242 29.56 -22.26 -15.71
N GLU A 243 29.93 -23.53 -15.89
CA GLU A 243 29.71 -24.57 -14.88
C GLU A 243 30.56 -24.32 -13.62
N ARG A 244 31.81 -23.86 -13.79
CA ARG A 244 32.68 -23.43 -12.67
C ARG A 244 32.10 -22.26 -11.88
N VAL A 245 31.43 -21.31 -12.54
CA VAL A 245 30.77 -20.17 -11.86
C VAL A 245 29.52 -20.65 -11.12
N TYR A 246 28.74 -21.55 -11.71
CA TYR A 246 27.54 -22.09 -11.07
C TYR A 246 27.88 -22.91 -9.80
N ARG A 247 28.92 -23.75 -9.86
CA ARG A 247 29.38 -24.54 -8.71
C ARG A 247 29.84 -23.66 -7.54
N ARG A 248 30.58 -22.57 -7.81
CA ARG A 248 31.05 -21.64 -6.76
C ARG A 248 29.90 -20.95 -6.01
N ARG A 249 28.82 -20.60 -6.70
CA ARG A 249 27.66 -19.94 -6.06
C ARG A 249 26.89 -20.90 -5.13
N HIS A 250 26.78 -22.17 -5.51
CA HIS A 250 26.07 -23.16 -4.68
C HIS A 250 26.81 -23.50 -3.38
N GLU A 251 28.14 -23.52 -3.40
CA GLU A 251 28.94 -23.73 -2.19
C GLU A 251 28.79 -22.58 -1.17
N THR A 252 28.68 -21.34 -1.64
CA THR A 252 28.52 -20.19 -0.74
C THR A 252 27.20 -20.28 0.01
N HIS A 253 26.09 -20.57 -0.68
CA HIS A 253 24.78 -20.74 -0.04
C HIS A 253 24.76 -21.87 1.00
N ARG A 254 25.43 -23.00 0.72
CA ARG A 254 25.51 -24.12 1.67
C ARG A 254 26.28 -23.73 2.94
N LYS A 255 27.38 -22.97 2.81
CA LYS A 255 28.14 -22.46 3.96
C LYS A 255 27.30 -21.49 4.82
N HIS A 256 26.55 -20.60 4.19
CA HIS A 256 25.65 -19.68 4.91
C HIS A 256 24.52 -20.43 5.65
N GLN A 257 23.95 -21.47 5.06
CA GLN A 257 22.93 -22.30 5.75
C GLN A 257 23.51 -23.06 6.94
N LEU A 258 24.72 -23.59 6.83
CA LEU A 258 25.39 -24.29 7.94
C LEU A 258 25.76 -23.33 9.07
N LEU A 259 26.25 -22.12 8.75
CA LEU A 259 26.52 -21.08 9.75
C LEU A 259 25.24 -20.62 10.45
N ALA A 260 24.16 -20.41 9.70
CA ALA A 260 22.87 -20.05 10.28
C ALA A 260 22.31 -21.16 11.20
N ALA A 261 22.48 -22.43 10.82
CA ALA A 261 22.07 -23.55 11.66
C ALA A 261 22.90 -23.65 12.94
N ALA A 262 24.22 -23.43 12.88
CA ALA A 262 25.10 -23.44 14.05
C ALA A 262 24.76 -22.31 15.04
N MET A 263 24.49 -21.10 14.54
CA MET A 263 24.09 -19.96 15.38
C MET A 263 22.71 -20.12 16.03
N SER A 264 21.85 -21.00 15.50
CA SER A 264 20.53 -21.27 16.07
C SER A 264 20.52 -22.36 17.15
N SER A 265 21.64 -23.08 17.33
CA SER A 265 21.76 -24.15 18.32
C SER A 265 22.46 -23.75 19.63
N GLU A 266 22.94 -22.50 19.71
CA GLU A 266 23.44 -21.86 20.94
C GLU A 266 22.33 -21.05 21.63
#